data_AF-A0A0B4DHH4-F1
#
_entry.id   AF-A0A0B4DHH4-F1
#
_cell.length_a   1.000
_cell.length_b   1.000
_cell.length_c   1.000
_cell.angle_alpha   90.00
_cell.angle_beta   90.00
_cell.angle_gamma   90.00
#
_symmetry.space_group_name_H-M   'P 1'
#
loop_
_entity.id
_entity.type
_entity.pdbx_description
1 polymer ?
#
loop_
_entity_poly.entity_id
_entity_poly.type
_entity_poly.pdbx_seq_one_letter_code
_entity_poly.pdbx_strand_id
1 'polypeptide(L)'
;MNFGSQNFEKKRLYYGILNLIFFILILITPEYREYFGVIKGYAPYEFGFNIEFFFPCMFILLIITIVIFWKTIEENKKYQNKTFFILTIAVTAPILILWIFFGVKIIFEIFNEY
;
A
#
# COMPACT_ATOMS: atom_id res chain seq x y z
N MET A 1 6.70 32.65 -7.75
CA MET A 1 6.55 31.18 -7.88
C MET A 1 6.98 30.55 -6.56
N ASN A 2 6.13 29.74 -5.92
CA ASN A 2 6.40 29.19 -4.59
C ASN A 2 7.21 27.88 -4.71
N PHE A 3 8.52 28.00 -4.97
CA PHE A 3 9.42 26.89 -5.26
C PHE A 3 9.47 25.82 -4.14
N GLY A 4 9.23 26.21 -2.88
CA GLY A 4 9.21 25.28 -1.74
C GLY A 4 8.05 24.27 -1.79
N SER A 5 6.84 24.73 -2.15
CA SER A 5 5.65 23.87 -2.26
C SER A 5 5.80 22.85 -3.39
N GLN A 6 6.30 23.27 -4.56
CA GLN A 6 6.50 22.35 -5.69
C GLN A 6 7.52 21.25 -5.39
N ASN A 7 8.60 21.56 -4.66
CA ASN A 7 9.59 20.57 -4.28
C ASN A 7 9.04 19.53 -3.29
N PHE A 8 8.15 19.96 -2.39
CA PHE A 8 7.49 19.05 -1.47
C PHE A 8 6.53 18.10 -2.19
N GLU A 9 5.70 18.61 -3.10
CA GLU A 9 4.75 17.79 -3.88
C GLU A 9 5.47 16.74 -4.74
N LYS A 10 6.60 17.11 -5.36
CA LYS A 10 7.45 16.17 -6.10
C LYS A 10 8.00 15.06 -5.21
N LYS A 11 8.52 15.40 -4.01
CA LYS A 11 9.02 14.40 -3.06
C LYS A 11 7.91 13.46 -2.60
N ARG A 12 6.71 13.99 -2.31
CA ARG A 12 5.56 13.17 -1.92
C ARG A 12 5.14 12.21 -3.01
N LEU A 13 5.02 12.69 -4.26
CA LEU A 13 4.71 11.83 -5.40
C LEU A 13 5.78 10.75 -5.58
N TYR A 14 7.06 11.12 -5.45
CA TYR A 14 8.18 10.16 -5.49
C TYR A 14 8.04 9.07 -4.41
N TYR A 15 7.73 9.43 -3.16
CA TYR A 15 7.47 8.44 -2.10
C TYR A 15 6.25 7.58 -2.39
N GLY A 16 5.20 8.14 -2.99
CA GLY A 16 4.03 7.38 -3.44
C GLY A 16 4.42 6.34 -4.49
N ILE A 17 5.22 6.73 -5.49
CA ILE A 17 5.70 5.84 -6.55
C ILE A 17 6.57 4.73 -5.97
N LEU A 18 7.52 5.06 -5.08
CA LEU A 18 8.34 4.06 -4.39
C LEU A 18 7.47 3.07 -3.61
N ASN A 19 6.49 3.58 -2.86
CA ASN A 19 5.58 2.72 -2.08
C ASN A 19 4.78 1.79 -2.99
N LEU A 20 4.33 2.26 -4.15
CA LEU A 20 3.65 1.44 -5.16
C LEU A 20 4.58 0.37 -5.76
N ILE A 21 5.85 0.71 -6.03
CA ILE A 21 6.85 -0.26 -6.50
C ILE A 21 7.07 -1.34 -5.45
N PHE A 22 7.27 -0.98 -4.19
CA PHE A 22 7.41 -1.94 -3.09
C PHE A 22 6.17 -2.81 -2.92
N PHE A 23 4.98 -2.22 -3.06
CA PHE A 23 3.72 -2.96 -3.04
C PHE A 23 3.66 -4.03 -4.14
N ILE A 24 4.01 -3.68 -5.38
CA ILE A 24 4.06 -4.63 -6.48
C ILE A 24 5.07 -5.74 -6.20
N LEU A 25 6.27 -5.41 -5.71
CA LEU A 25 7.28 -6.40 -5.36
C LEU A 25 6.79 -7.37 -4.28
N ILE A 26 6.16 -6.86 -3.22
CA ILE A 26 5.60 -7.68 -2.13
C ILE A 26 4.49 -8.60 -2.66
N LEU A 27 3.60 -8.11 -3.52
CA LEU A 27 2.55 -8.94 -4.12
C LEU A 27 3.08 -10.10 -4.98
N ILE A 28 4.24 -9.93 -5.61
CA ILE A 28 4.86 -10.96 -6.45
C ILE A 28 5.73 -11.91 -5.60
N THR A 29 6.18 -11.51 -4.41
CA THR A 29 7.09 -12.31 -3.58
C THR A 29 6.57 -13.72 -3.23
N PRO A 30 5.26 -13.95 -2.99
CA PRO A 30 4.72 -15.29 -2.78
C PRO A 30 5.02 -16.29 -3.91
N GLU A 31 5.10 -15.84 -5.17
CA GLU A 31 5.46 -16.70 -6.32
C GLU A 31 6.92 -17.19 -6.24
N TYR A 32 7.76 -16.44 -5.53
CA TYR A 32 9.19 -16.70 -5.36
C TYR A 32 9.54 -17.16 -3.94
N ARG A 33 8.55 -17.57 -3.13
CA ARG A 33 8.74 -17.94 -1.72
C ARG A 33 9.72 -19.10 -1.49
N GLU A 34 9.90 -19.98 -2.47
CA GLU A 34 10.87 -21.08 -2.40
C GLU A 34 12.31 -20.57 -2.26
N TYR A 35 12.63 -19.40 -2.84
CA TYR A 35 13.94 -18.75 -2.65
C TYR A 35 14.17 -18.24 -1.21
N PHE A 36 13.10 -18.14 -0.41
CA PHE A 36 13.14 -17.81 1.01
C PHE A 36 13.11 -19.06 1.89
N GLY A 37 13.33 -20.25 1.32
CA GLY A 37 13.35 -21.51 2.05
C GLY A 37 11.95 -22.06 2.37
N VAL A 38 10.89 -21.51 1.77
CA VAL A 38 9.52 -22.00 1.97
C VAL A 38 9.29 -23.27 1.16
N ILE A 39 9.04 -24.38 1.85
CA ILE A 39 8.70 -25.65 1.22
C ILE A 39 7.24 -25.62 0.75
N LYS A 40 7.03 -25.67 -0.56
CA LYS A 40 5.70 -25.63 -1.17
C LYS A 40 4.87 -26.85 -0.75
N GLY A 41 3.61 -26.61 -0.39
CA GLY A 41 2.68 -27.63 0.08
C GLY A 41 2.84 -28.00 1.55
N TYR A 42 3.86 -27.48 2.24
CA TYR A 42 4.03 -27.72 3.67
C TYR A 42 3.50 -26.54 4.48
N ALA A 43 2.30 -26.73 5.03
CA ALA A 43 1.52 -25.68 5.67
C ALA A 43 2.27 -24.82 6.72
N PRO A 44 3.14 -25.38 7.60
CA PRO A 44 3.86 -24.57 8.58
C PRO A 44 4.78 -23.51 7.95
N TYR A 45 5.46 -23.83 6.85
CA TYR A 45 6.36 -22.89 6.19
C TYR A 45 5.59 -21.82 5.41
N GLU A 46 4.47 -22.21 4.78
CA GLU A 46 3.60 -21.25 4.08
C GLU A 46 2.95 -20.27 5.06
N PHE A 47 2.51 -20.77 6.22
CA PHE A 47 1.95 -19.95 7.29
C PHE A 47 3.00 -19.00 7.89
N GLY A 48 4.18 -19.52 8.21
CA GLY A 48 5.30 -18.73 8.73
C GLY A 48 5.68 -17.59 7.79
N PHE A 49 5.87 -17.88 6.49
CA PHE A 49 6.15 -16.85 5.50
C PHE A 49 5.08 -15.75 5.45
N ASN A 50 3.80 -16.14 5.52
CA ASN A 50 2.71 -15.18 5.46
C ASN A 50 2.67 -14.28 6.71
N ILE A 51 2.79 -14.85 7.91
CA ILE A 51 2.70 -14.11 9.17
C ILE A 51 3.96 -13.30 9.48
N GLU A 52 5.15 -13.85 9.21
CA GLU A 52 6.41 -13.22 9.61
C GLU A 52 6.89 -12.19 8.58
N PHE A 53 6.52 -12.36 7.31
CA PHE A 53 6.99 -11.49 6.23
C PHE A 53 5.85 -10.79 5.49
N PHE A 54 4.97 -11.55 4.82
CA PHE A 54 4.02 -10.97 3.87
C PHE A 54 3.04 -9.97 4.52
N PHE A 55 2.34 -10.40 5.57
CA PHE A 55 1.37 -9.55 6.26
C PHE A 55 2.03 -8.32 6.90
N PRO A 56 3.11 -8.44 7.70
CA PRO A 56 3.81 -7.28 8.26
C PRO A 56 4.22 -6.27 7.20
N CYS A 57 4.79 -6.72 6.09
CA CYS A 57 5.16 -5.86 4.97
C CYS A 57 3.94 -5.14 4.37
N MET A 58 2.85 -5.87 4.11
CA MET A 58 1.61 -5.30 3.58
C MET A 58 1.00 -4.26 4.55
N PHE A 59 1.05 -4.49 5.86
CA PHE A 59 0.58 -3.54 6.87
C PHE A 59 1.44 -2.27 6.92
N ILE A 60 2.76 -2.39 6.86
CA ILE A 60 3.67 -1.24 6.79
C ILE A 60 3.36 -0.38 5.56
N LEU A 61 3.16 -1.03 4.39
CA LEU A 61 2.80 -0.32 3.16
C LEU A 61 1.45 0.40 3.27
N LEU A 62 0.47 -0.19 3.96
CA LEU A 62 -0.81 0.46 4.23
C LEU A 62 -0.62 1.73 5.05
N ILE A 63 0.15 1.65 6.15
CA ILE A 63 0.41 2.80 7.03
C ILE A 63 1.07 3.94 6.23
N ILE A 64 2.09 3.62 5.43
CA ILE A 64 2.76 4.60 4.57
C ILE A 64 1.76 5.22 3.57
N THR A 65 0.91 4.39 2.95
CA THR A 65 -0.13 4.86 2.03
C THR A 65 -1.10 5.83 2.68
N ILE A 66 -1.60 5.50 3.88
CA ILE A 66 -2.52 6.35 4.64
C ILE A 66 -1.87 7.70 4.94
N VAL A 67 -0.59 7.70 5.37
CA VAL A 67 0.15 8.94 5.66
C VAL A 67 0.32 9.80 4.41
N ILE A 68 0.69 9.21 3.26
CA ILE A 68 0.84 9.94 1.99
C ILE A 68 -0.51 10.51 1.55
N PHE A 69 -1.57 9.72 1.64
CA PHE A 69 -2.93 10.11 1.27
C PHE A 69 -3.44 11.28 2.14
N TRP A 70 -3.29 11.18 3.47
CA TRP A 70 -3.70 12.23 4.41
C TRP A 70 -2.99 13.55 4.12
N LYS A 71 -1.66 13.53 3.97
CA LYS A 71 -0.87 14.72 3.63
C LYS A 71 -1.27 15.31 2.28
N THR A 72 -1.65 14.46 1.33
CA THR A 72 -2.13 14.91 0.01
C THR A 72 -3.45 15.68 0.11
N ILE A 73 -4.39 15.20 0.94
CA ILE A 73 -5.66 15.91 1.19
C ILE A 73 -5.42 17.24 1.91
N GLU A 74 -4.59 17.23 2.95
CA GLU A 74 -4.29 18.42 3.75
C GLU A 74 -3.67 19.53 2.88
N GLU A 75 -2.69 19.20 2.05
CA GLU A 75 -2.03 20.19 1.22
C GLU A 75 -2.86 20.65 0.03
N ASN A 76 -3.71 19.79 -0.54
CA ASN A 76 -4.60 20.21 -1.62
C ASN A 76 -5.58 21.30 -1.14
N LYS A 77 -6.01 21.27 0.12
CA LYS A 77 -6.81 22.35 0.73
C LYS A 77 -6.02 23.68 0.79
N LYS A 78 -4.70 23.62 0.94
CA LYS A 78 -3.83 24.78 1.12
C LYS A 78 -3.34 25.40 -0.19
N TYR A 79 -2.92 24.58 -1.15
CA TYR A 79 -2.24 25.05 -2.37
C TYR A 79 -3.04 24.80 -3.66
N GLN A 80 -4.13 24.02 -3.60
CA GLN A 80 -5.04 23.73 -4.72
C GLN A 80 -4.37 23.21 -6.01
N ASN A 81 -3.21 22.53 -5.90
CA ASN A 81 -2.54 21.97 -7.07
C ASN A 81 -3.20 20.65 -7.51
N LYS A 82 -4.16 20.75 -8.42
CA LYS A 82 -4.94 19.60 -8.89
C LYS A 82 -4.10 18.51 -9.56
N THR A 83 -3.04 18.87 -10.29
CA THR A 83 -2.23 17.88 -11.03
C THR A 83 -1.51 16.93 -10.08
N PHE A 84 -0.76 17.46 -9.11
CA PHE A 84 -0.05 16.63 -8.14
C PHE A 84 -0.99 15.88 -7.21
N PHE A 85 -2.14 16.48 -6.88
CA PHE A 85 -3.19 15.82 -6.13
C PHE A 85 -3.68 14.56 -6.87
N ILE A 86 -4.13 14.70 -8.11
CA ILE A 86 -4.66 13.57 -8.91
C ILE A 86 -3.60 12.47 -9.07
N LEU A 87 -2.36 12.83 -9.40
CA LEU A 87 -1.27 11.86 -9.57
C LEU A 87 -0.99 11.09 -8.27
N THR A 88 -0.92 11.79 -7.13
CA THR A 88 -0.64 11.13 -5.86
C THR A 88 -1.80 10.21 -5.45
N ILE A 89 -3.04 10.66 -5.64
CA ILE A 89 -4.23 9.83 -5.39
C ILE A 89 -4.21 8.58 -6.27
N ALA A 90 -3.96 8.73 -7.57
CA ALA A 90 -3.91 7.61 -8.51
C ALA A 90 -2.85 6.57 -8.13
N VAL A 91 -1.70 7.00 -7.61
CA VAL A 91 -0.62 6.09 -7.17
C VAL A 91 -0.95 5.41 -5.84
N THR A 92 -1.63 6.08 -4.91
CA THR A 92 -2.04 5.48 -3.61
C THR A 92 -3.29 4.62 -3.69
N ALA A 93 -4.18 4.87 -4.66
CA ALA A 93 -5.48 4.24 -4.75
C ALA A 93 -5.43 2.69 -4.83
N PRO A 94 -4.55 2.05 -5.62
CA PRO A 94 -4.51 0.58 -5.69
C PRO A 94 -4.33 -0.09 -4.33
N ILE A 95 -3.47 0.46 -3.48
CA ILE A 95 -3.18 -0.08 -2.15
C ILE A 95 -4.42 0.09 -1.25
N LEU A 96 -5.03 1.28 -1.25
CA LEU A 96 -6.24 1.55 -0.46
C LEU A 96 -7.43 0.69 -0.90
N ILE A 97 -7.66 0.56 -2.22
CA ILE A 97 -8.74 -0.25 -2.77
C ILE A 97 -8.58 -1.71 -2.35
N LEU A 98 -7.37 -2.26 -2.43
CA LEU A 98 -7.09 -3.63 -2.03
C LEU A 98 -7.38 -3.87 -0.54
N TRP A 99 -6.98 -2.93 0.33
CA TRP A 99 -7.26 -3.03 1.76
C TRP A 99 -8.74 -2.83 2.12
N ILE A 100 -9.44 -1.93 1.42
CA ILE A 100 -10.89 -1.79 1.55
C ILE A 100 -11.59 -3.09 1.13
N PHE A 101 -11.18 -3.68 0.00
CA PHE A 101 -11.70 -4.95 -0.48
C PHE A 101 -11.50 -6.07 0.55
N PHE A 102 -10.31 -6.19 1.14
CA PHE A 102 -10.07 -7.18 2.21
C PHE A 102 -10.94 -6.91 3.44
N GLY A 103 -11.06 -5.67 3.88
CA GLY A 103 -11.91 -5.32 5.02
C GLY A 103 -13.38 -5.69 4.77
N VAL A 104 -13.92 -5.33 3.60
CA VAL A 104 -15.30 -5.67 3.21
C VAL A 104 -15.49 -7.19 3.13
N LYS A 105 -14.53 -7.91 2.56
CA LYS A 105 -14.61 -9.38 2.44
C LYS A 105 -14.63 -10.06 3.82
N ILE A 106 -13.74 -9.65 4.73
CA ILE A 106 -13.69 -10.18 6.10
C ILE A 106 -15.01 -9.93 6.82
N ILE A 107 -15.54 -8.70 6.72
CA ILE A 107 -16.84 -8.35 7.31
C ILE A 107 -17.94 -9.26 6.75
N PHE A 108 -18.00 -9.41 5.43
CA PHE A 108 -19.02 -10.24 4.77
C PHE A 108 -18.94 -11.72 5.16
N GLU A 109 -17.73 -12.27 5.25
CA GLU A 109 -17.52 -13.66 5.71
C GLU A 109 -17.99 -13.83 7.16
N ILE A 110 -17.62 -12.92 8.06
CA ILE A 110 -18.07 -12.95 9.47
C ILE A 110 -19.60 -12.93 9.55
N PHE A 111 -20.28 -12.11 8.76
CA PHE A 111 -21.74 -11.98 8.84
C PHE A 111 -22.54 -13.08 8.12
N ASN A 112 -21.92 -13.86 7.23
CA ASN A 112 -22.58 -14.99 6.57
C ASN A 112 -22.36 -16.34 7.27
N GLU A 113 -21.37 -16.43 8.16
CA GLU A 113 -21.16 -17.62 9.00
C GLU A 113 -22.10 -17.66 10.24
N TYR A 114 -22.87 -16.59 10.48
CA TYR A 114 -23.94 -16.52 11.49
C TYR A 114 -25.32 -16.39 10.85
#